data_AF-G4ZZQ6-F1
#
_entry.id   AF-G4ZZQ6-F1
#
_cell.length_a   1.000
_cell.length_b   1.000
_cell.length_c   1.000
_cell.angle_alpha   90.00
_cell.angle_beta   90.00
_cell.angle_gamma   90.00
#
_symmetry.space_group_name_H-M   'P 1'
#
loop_
_entity.id
_entity.type
_entity.pdbx_description
1 polymer ?
#
loop_
_entity_poly.entity_id
_entity_poly.type
_entity_poly.pdbx_seq_one_letter_code
_entity_poly.pdbx_strand_id
1 'polypeptide(L)' 'MTRAPHGSAAKKLCEKCGNGISRTNFSKHAKKCKGIKVRDTRREIRKRSWVKHRAKRVGDQRSRRASESFQ' A
#
# COMPACT_ATOMS: atom_id res chain seq x y z
N MET A 1 1.57 -7.95 35.17
CA MET A 1 2.07 -8.16 33.79
C MET A 1 1.04 -7.61 32.81
N THR A 2 1.36 -6.50 32.13
CA THR A 2 0.50 -5.89 31.12
C THR A 2 0.35 -6.81 29.92
N ARG A 3 -0.85 -7.40 29.75
CA ARG A 3 -1.17 -8.21 28.56
C ARG A 3 -1.09 -7.33 27.32
N ALA A 4 -0.26 -7.72 26.36
CA ALA A 4 -0.18 -7.05 25.06
C ALA A 4 -1.59 -7.02 24.42
N PRO A 5 -1.99 -5.90 23.78
CA PRO A 5 -3.31 -5.79 23.18
C PRO A 5 -3.55 -6.91 22.15
N HIS A 6 -4.74 -7.51 22.19
CA HIS A 6 -5.15 -8.54 21.22
C HIS A 6 -4.97 -7.98 19.79
N GLY A 7 -4.05 -8.55 19.03
CA GLY A 7 -3.66 -8.06 17.69
C GLY A 7 -2.20 -7.63 17.54
N SER A 8 -1.43 -7.60 18.63
CA SER A 8 0.01 -7.26 18.66
C SER A 8 0.94 -8.33 18.07
N ALA A 9 0.39 -9.45 17.58
CA ALA A 9 1.19 -10.54 17.04
C ALA A 9 1.97 -10.05 15.81
N ALA A 10 3.30 -10.24 15.84
CA ALA A 10 4.17 -9.88 14.74
C ALA A 10 3.68 -10.55 13.43
N LYS A 11 3.40 -9.71 12.43
CA LYS A 11 2.97 -10.16 11.10
C LYS A 11 4.19 -10.26 10.19
N LYS A 12 4.33 -11.37 9.48
CA LYS A 12 5.30 -11.58 8.40
C LYS A 12 4.58 -11.37 7.06
N LEU A 13 5.20 -10.58 6.17
CA LEU A 13 4.71 -10.41 4.81
C LEU A 13 4.97 -11.68 3.99
N CYS A 14 3.95 -12.18 3.31
CA CYS A 14 4.11 -13.25 2.34
C CYS A 14 4.53 -12.66 1.00
N GLU A 15 5.70 -13.05 0.48
CA GLU A 15 6.20 -12.57 -0.81
C GLU A 15 5.31 -12.99 -1.99
N LYS A 16 4.69 -14.17 -1.89
CA LYS A 16 3.84 -14.71 -2.96
C LYS A 16 2.56 -13.90 -3.16
N CYS A 17 1.86 -13.53 -2.08
CA CYS A 17 0.56 -12.83 -2.19
C CYS A 17 0.56 -11.40 -1.65
N GLY A 18 1.66 -10.92 -1.04
CA GLY A 18 1.81 -9.58 -0.48
C GLY A 18 1.09 -9.37 0.86
N ASN A 19 0.40 -10.37 1.42
CA ASN A 19 -0.40 -10.22 2.63
C ASN A 19 0.46 -10.32 3.91
N GLY A 20 0.14 -9.50 4.92
CA GLY A 20 0.70 -9.60 6.26
C GLY A 20 0.01 -10.68 7.08
N ILE A 21 0.70 -11.79 7.35
CA ILE A 21 0.18 -12.97 8.05
C ILE A 21 0.85 -13.09 9.41
N SER A 22 0.12 -13.42 10.47
CA SER A 22 0.72 -13.70 11.79
C SER A 22 1.81 -14.78 11.66
N ARG A 23 2.94 -14.61 12.37
CA ARG A 23 4.05 -15.58 12.38
C ARG A 23 3.58 -17.01 12.69
N THR A 24 2.67 -17.17 13.65
CA THR A 24 2.14 -18.49 14.05
C THR A 24 1.33 -19.18 12.95
N ASN A 25 0.70 -18.41 12.06
CA ASN A 25 -0.14 -18.94 10.98
C ASN A 25 0.58 -18.96 9.63
N PHE A 26 1.82 -18.48 9.55
CA PHE A 26 2.54 -18.34 8.28
C PHE A 26 2.81 -19.68 7.60
N SER A 27 3.17 -20.73 8.35
CA SER A 27 3.40 -22.08 7.79
C SER A 27 2.12 -22.65 7.15
N LYS A 28 0.97 -22.53 7.83
CA LYS A 28 -0.34 -22.94 7.29
C LYS A 28 -0.72 -22.14 6.04
N HIS A 29 -0.45 -20.84 6.08
CA HIS A 29 -0.65 -19.95 4.94
C HIS A 29 0.23 -20.35 3.75
N ALA A 30 1.53 -20.58 3.95
CA ALA A 30 2.49 -20.89 2.89
C ALA A 30 2.10 -22.14 2.09
N LYS A 31 1.54 -23.16 2.76
CA LYS A 31 1.02 -24.38 2.12
C LYS A 31 -0.20 -24.13 1.24
N LYS A 32 -1.08 -23.20 1.61
CA LYS A 32 -2.32 -22.90 0.88
C LYS A 32 -2.19 -21.72 -0.10
N CYS A 33 -1.14 -20.91 0.04
CA CYS A 33 -0.97 -19.67 -0.70
C CYS A 33 -0.66 -19.94 -2.17
N LYS A 34 -1.64 -19.70 -3.04
CA LYS A 34 -1.52 -19.81 -4.50
C LYS A 34 -0.70 -18.68 -5.15
N GLY A 35 -0.20 -17.73 -4.37
CA GLY A 35 0.55 -16.57 -4.86
C GLY A 35 -0.28 -15.59 -5.69
N ILE A 36 -1.61 -15.74 -5.69
CA ILE A 36 -2.50 -14.77 -6.29
C ILE A 36 -2.49 -13.56 -5.39
N LYS A 37 -1.91 -12.46 -5.88
CA LYS A 37 -2.00 -11.16 -5.22
C LYS A 37 -3.48 -10.77 -5.25
N VAL A 38 -4.10 -10.71 -4.07
CA VAL A 38 -5.47 -10.21 -3.96
C VAL A 38 -5.46 -8.81 -4.58
N ARG A 39 -6.40 -8.60 -5.50
CA ARG A 39 -6.56 -7.39 -6.32
C ARG A 39 -6.16 -6.15 -5.53
N ASP A 40 -5.30 -5.30 -6.11
CA ASP A 40 -4.88 -4.06 -5.48
C ASP A 40 -6.13 -3.34 -4.96
N THR A 41 -6.10 -3.01 -3.67
CA THR A 41 -7.14 -2.24 -3.02
C THR A 41 -7.31 -0.89 -3.73
N ARG A 42 -8.51 -0.29 -3.67
CA ARG A 42 -8.76 1.03 -4.27
C ARG A 42 -7.73 2.08 -3.81
N ARG A 43 -7.25 1.99 -2.56
CA ARG A 43 -6.23 2.91 -2.01
C ARG A 43 -4.87 2.70 -2.69
N GLU A 44 -4.48 1.47 -2.94
CA GLU A 44 -3.21 1.08 -3.58
C GLU A 44 -3.20 1.48 -5.05
N ILE A 45 -4.33 1.27 -5.74
CA ILE A 45 -4.54 1.78 -7.11
C ILE A 45 -4.40 3.30 -7.14
N ARG A 46 -5.05 4.02 -6.22
CA ARG A 46 -4.94 5.49 -6.12
C ARG A 46 -3.50 5.94 -5.85
N LYS A 47 -2.76 5.25 -4.96
CA LYS A 47 -1.34 5.56 -4.70
C LYS A 47 -0.48 5.36 -5.95
N ARG A 48 -0.64 4.26 -6.68
CA ARG A 48 0.06 4.02 -7.96
C ARG A 48 -0.25 5.09 -9.01
N SER A 49 -1.53 5.44 -9.17
CA SER A 49 -1.96 6.51 -10.07
C SER A 49 -1.37 7.87 -9.66
N TRP A 50 -1.35 8.18 -8.37
CA TRP A 50 -0.69 9.40 -7.87
C TRP A 50 0.78 9.43 -8.26
N VAL A 51 1.55 8.39 -7.95
CA VAL A 51 2.99 8.32 -8.28
C VAL A 51 3.22 8.49 -9.79
N LYS A 52 2.46 7.77 -10.62
CA LYS A 52 2.59 7.84 -12.09
C LYS A 52 2.34 9.24 -12.66
N HIS A 53 1.36 9.95 -12.12
CA HIS A 53 0.92 11.24 -12.68
C HIS A 53 1.33 12.45 -11.83
N ARG A 54 2.18 12.27 -10.81
CA ARG A 54 2.55 13.32 -9.87
C ARG A 54 3.28 14.47 -10.56
N ALA A 55 4.32 14.15 -11.33
CA ALA A 55 5.16 15.16 -11.97
C ALA A 55 4.35 16.08 -12.89
N LYS A 56 3.51 15.48 -13.76
CA LYS A 56 2.59 16.24 -14.62
C LYS A 56 1.62 17.10 -13.81
N ARG A 57 0.90 16.53 -12.84
CA ARG A 57 -0.05 17.29 -12.02
C ARG A 57 0.58 18.46 -11.25
N VAL A 58 1.77 18.24 -10.69
CA VAL A 58 2.51 19.31 -9.99
C VAL A 58 3.01 20.36 -10.98
N GLY A 59 3.47 19.95 -12.18
CA GLY A 59 3.85 20.85 -13.26
C GLY A 59 2.68 21.74 -13.68
N ASP A 60 1.53 21.15 -14.02
CA ASP A 60 0.32 21.87 -14.42
C ASP A 60 -0.14 22.84 -13.33
N GLN A 61 -0.07 22.43 -12.04
CA GLN A 61 -0.43 23.30 -10.91
C GLN A 61 0.52 24.50 -10.78
N ARG A 62 1.83 24.30 -10.98
CA ARG A 62 2.81 25.38 -10.93
C ARG A 62 2.62 26.34 -12.10
N SER A 63 2.43 25.82 -13.31
CA SER A 63 2.19 26.64 -14.50
C SER A 63 0.94 27.49 -14.35
N ARG A 64 -0.18 26.91 -13.87
CA ARG A 64 -1.40 27.67 -13.63
C ARG A 64 -1.21 28.78 -12.60
N ARG A 65 -0.56 28.49 -11.48
CA ARG A 65 -0.24 29.51 -10.46
C ARG A 65 0.65 30.62 -11.01
N ALA A 66 1.64 30.28 -11.83
CA ALA A 66 2.46 31.28 -12.49
C ALA A 66 1.60 32.19 -13.37
N SER A 67 0.73 31.62 -14.22
CA SER A 67 -0.18 32.39 -15.06
C SER A 67 -1.15 33.28 -14.27
N GLU A 68 -1.67 32.81 -13.13
CA GLU A 68 -2.53 33.59 -12.23
C GLU A 68 -1.78 34.70 -11.47
N SER A 69 -0.46 34.58 -11.30
CA SER A 69 0.36 35.57 -10.59
C SER A 69 0.84 36.74 -11.47
N PHE A 70 0.62 36.64 -12.79
CA PHE A 70 0.96 37.69 -13.76
C PHE A 70 -0.28 38.43 -14.29
N GLN A 71 -1.45 38.23 -13.67
CA GLN A 71 -2.64 39.07 -13.81
C GLN A 71 -2.71 40.08 -12.66
#